data_AF-A0A553WL37-F1
#
_entry.id   AF-A0A553WL37-F1
#
_cell.length_a   1.000
_cell.length_b   1.000
_cell.length_c   1.000
_cell.angle_alpha   90.00
_cell.angle_beta   90.00
_cell.angle_gamma   90.00
#
_symmetry.space_group_name_H-M   'P 1'
#
loop_
_entity.id
_entity.type
_entity.pdbx_description
1 polymer ?
#
loop_
_entity_poly.entity_id
_entity_poly.type
_entity_poly.pdbx_seq_one_letter_code
_entity_poly.pdbx_strand_id
1 'polypeptide(L)'
;MSDPSADISALHDVARIKALLENCAKEGRAISYSELLLNLGFRFTRPKMRAVCKTLDRIDKLNAEEGAPALAVLVVREGDGLPGQGWWVGREDYQGQWTGPDAQVYIAKLQRQVFSYWKDRRK
;
A
#
# COMPACT_ATOMS: atom_id res chain seq x y z
N MET A 1 23.08 -9.16 -11.09
CA MET A 1 23.73 -7.98 -10.45
C MET A 1 22.63 -6.99 -10.09
N SER A 2 22.50 -6.59 -8.83
CA SER A 2 21.59 -5.50 -8.46
C SER A 2 22.31 -4.18 -8.70
N ASP A 3 21.69 -3.29 -9.45
CA ASP A 3 22.20 -1.95 -9.70
C ASP A 3 22.37 -1.21 -8.34
N PRO A 4 23.59 -0.80 -7.96
CA PRO A 4 23.84 -0.10 -6.71
C PRO A 4 23.30 1.36 -6.69
N SER A 5 22.62 1.80 -7.75
CA SER A 5 22.21 3.19 -7.97
C SER A 5 20.71 3.42 -7.88
N ALA A 6 19.95 2.54 -7.21
CA ALA A 6 18.56 2.87 -6.89
C ALA A 6 18.58 4.07 -5.92
N ASP A 7 18.26 5.25 -6.44
CA ASP A 7 18.24 6.50 -5.67
C ASP A 7 17.26 6.36 -4.50
N ILE A 8 17.77 6.46 -3.27
CA ILE A 8 17.00 6.36 -2.03
C ILE A 8 15.82 7.35 -2.01
N SER A 9 15.91 8.45 -2.75
CA SER A 9 14.81 9.39 -2.95
C SER A 9 13.53 8.70 -3.47
N ALA A 10 13.65 7.61 -4.25
CA ALA A 10 12.52 6.86 -4.80
C ALA A 10 11.66 6.18 -3.72
N LEU A 11 12.19 5.93 -2.51
CA LEU A 11 11.40 5.44 -1.37
C LEU A 11 10.47 6.52 -0.80
N HIS A 12 10.77 7.80 -1.10
CA HIS A 12 10.07 8.99 -0.63
C HIS A 12 9.29 9.70 -1.74
N ASP A 13 9.33 9.18 -2.97
CA ASP A 13 8.62 9.73 -4.11
C ASP A 13 7.12 9.40 -4.03
N VAL A 14 6.40 10.32 -3.39
CA VAL A 14 4.94 10.27 -3.22
C VAL A 14 4.23 10.14 -4.56
N ALA A 15 4.62 10.92 -5.56
CA ALA A 15 3.93 10.93 -6.85
C ALA A 15 4.05 9.60 -7.58
N ARG A 16 5.28 9.05 -7.63
CA ARG A 16 5.55 7.75 -8.26
C ARG A 16 4.84 6.61 -7.54
N ILE A 17 4.91 6.57 -6.21
CA ILE A 17 4.27 5.49 -5.44
C ILE A 17 2.75 5.60 -5.53
N LYS A 18 2.17 6.81 -5.43
CA LYS A 18 0.73 7.04 -5.61
C LYS A 18 0.26 6.52 -6.98
N ALA A 19 0.93 6.92 -8.07
CA ALA A 19 0.58 6.49 -9.42
C ALA A 19 0.63 4.96 -9.60
N LEU A 20 1.63 4.29 -9.00
CA LEU A 20 1.73 2.84 -9.01
C LEU A 20 0.53 2.19 -8.29
N LEU A 21 0.17 2.69 -7.11
CA LEU A 21 -0.95 2.16 -6.32
C LEU A 21 -2.31 2.43 -6.98
N GLU A 22 -2.49 3.60 -7.61
CA GLU A 22 -3.68 3.91 -8.41
C GLU A 22 -3.82 2.94 -9.60
N ASN A 23 -2.71 2.58 -10.25
CA ASN A 23 -2.73 1.59 -11.33
C ASN A 23 -3.12 0.20 -10.80
N CYS A 24 -2.56 -0.23 -9.66
CA CYS A 24 -2.98 -1.46 -8.98
C CYS A 24 -4.49 -1.43 -8.63
N ALA A 25 -4.99 -0.28 -8.18
CA ALA A 25 -6.39 -0.10 -7.86
C ALA A 25 -7.29 -0.23 -9.10
N LYS A 26 -6.89 0.37 -10.23
CA LYS A 26 -7.59 0.27 -11.53
C LYS A 26 -7.60 -1.17 -12.07
N GLU A 27 -6.54 -1.92 -11.81
CA GLU A 27 -6.42 -3.35 -12.13
C GLU A 27 -7.22 -4.24 -11.16
N GLY A 28 -7.58 -3.72 -9.98
CA GLY A 28 -8.31 -4.46 -8.96
C GLY A 28 -7.43 -5.46 -8.21
N ARG A 29 -6.15 -5.14 -8.02
CA ARG A 29 -5.18 -6.01 -7.30
C ARG A 29 -4.47 -5.28 -6.16
N ALA A 30 -4.09 -6.04 -5.15
CA ALA A 30 -3.13 -5.63 -4.14
C ALA A 30 -1.69 -5.86 -4.64
N ILE A 31 -0.70 -5.28 -3.95
CA ILE A 31 0.73 -5.42 -4.23
C ILE A 31 1.48 -5.80 -2.95
N SER A 32 2.47 -6.69 -3.03
CA SER A 32 3.28 -7.00 -1.86
C SER A 32 4.32 -5.90 -1.57
N TYR A 33 4.78 -5.77 -0.31
CA TYR A 33 5.91 -4.87 0.00
C TYR A 33 7.16 -5.21 -0.81
N SER A 34 7.42 -6.49 -1.06
CA SER A 34 8.53 -6.96 -1.89
C SER A 34 8.38 -6.46 -3.32
N GLU A 35 7.21 -6.66 -3.93
CA GLU A 35 6.92 -6.23 -5.30
C GLU A 35 6.97 -4.69 -5.43
N LEU A 36 6.40 -3.95 -4.47
CA LEU A 36 6.47 -2.49 -4.45
C LEU A 36 7.93 -2.01 -4.42
N LEU A 37 8.75 -2.57 -3.53
CA LEU A 37 10.17 -2.20 -3.46
C LEU A 37 10.92 -2.58 -4.73
N LEU A 38 10.61 -3.73 -5.34
CA LEU A 38 11.21 -4.14 -6.61
C LEU A 38 10.86 -3.18 -7.76
N ASN A 39 9.61 -2.71 -7.84
CA ASN A 39 9.19 -1.68 -8.81
C ASN A 39 9.90 -0.33 -8.60
N LEU A 40 10.37 -0.07 -7.38
CA LEU A 40 11.20 1.09 -7.04
C LEU A 40 12.71 0.84 -7.26
N GLY A 41 13.11 -0.36 -7.71
CA GLY A 41 14.50 -0.74 -7.95
C GLY A 41 15.22 -1.31 -6.72
N PHE A 42 14.50 -1.64 -5.64
CA PHE A 42 15.08 -2.10 -4.39
C PHE A 42 14.76 -3.56 -4.07
N ARG A 43 15.75 -4.27 -3.55
CA ARG A 43 15.50 -5.50 -2.78
C ARG A 43 14.78 -5.18 -1.47
N PHE A 44 13.93 -6.09 -1.03
CA PHE A 44 13.26 -6.00 0.25
C PHE A 44 14.27 -5.96 1.40
N THR A 45 14.13 -4.98 2.29
CA THR A 45 14.80 -4.92 3.59
C THR A 45 13.88 -4.21 4.58
N ARG A 46 13.99 -4.53 5.88
CA ARG A 46 13.15 -3.88 6.91
C ARG A 46 13.30 -2.34 6.93
N PRO A 47 14.51 -1.74 6.80
CA PRO A 47 14.65 -0.29 6.76
C PRO A 47 13.93 0.35 5.56
N LYS A 48 14.05 -0.23 4.36
CA LYS A 48 13.38 0.29 3.16
C LYS A 48 11.87 0.15 3.22
N MET A 49 11.37 -0.97 3.74
CA MET A 49 9.94 -1.15 4.00
C MET A 49 9.42 -0.06 4.95
N ARG A 50 10.13 0.21 6.06
CA ARG A 50 9.75 1.29 6.99
C ARG A 50 9.78 2.66 6.33
N ALA A 51 10.75 2.93 5.46
CA ALA A 51 10.82 4.19 4.70
C ALA A 51 9.59 4.37 3.80
N VAL A 52 9.24 3.34 3.03
CA VAL A 52 8.04 3.36 2.18
C VAL A 52 6.76 3.48 3.01
N CYS A 53 6.65 2.83 4.16
CA CYS A 53 5.46 2.99 5.03
C CYS A 53 5.19 4.46 5.40
N LYS A 54 6.23 5.25 5.71
CA LYS A 54 6.05 6.69 5.97
C LYS A 54 5.52 7.44 4.75
N THR A 55 5.94 7.03 3.55
CA THR A 55 5.46 7.61 2.30
C THR A 55 4.01 7.20 2.03
N LEU A 56 3.64 5.95 2.35
CA LEU A 56 2.24 5.48 2.28
C LEU A 56 1.34 6.29 3.22
N ASP A 57 1.77 6.57 4.45
CA ASP A 57 1.01 7.43 5.38
C ASP A 57 0.79 8.84 4.80
N ARG A 58 1.78 9.37 4.07
CA ARG A 58 1.65 10.67 3.40
C ARG A 58 0.66 10.61 2.24
N ILE A 59 0.68 9.55 1.45
CA ILE A 59 -0.27 9.32 0.34
C ILE A 59 -1.70 9.24 0.88
N ASP A 60 -1.93 8.47 1.94
CA ASP A 60 -3.27 8.34 2.52
C ASP A 60 -3.81 9.67 3.05
N LYS A 61 -2.95 10.51 3.65
CA LYS A 61 -3.33 11.87 4.06
C LYS A 61 -3.75 12.74 2.87
N LEU A 62 -2.98 12.71 1.77
CA LEU A 62 -3.30 13.46 0.55
C LEU A 62 -4.61 12.96 -0.08
N ASN A 63 -4.83 11.65 -0.12
CA ASN A 63 -6.08 11.09 -0.61
C ASN A 63 -7.26 11.52 0.25
N ALA A 64 -7.11 11.55 1.59
CA ALA A 64 -8.15 12.02 2.48
C ALA A 64 -8.51 13.50 2.22
N GLU A 65 -7.51 14.36 1.98
CA GLU A 65 -7.70 15.77 1.57
C GLU A 65 -8.48 15.88 0.25
N GLU A 66 -8.31 14.92 -0.67
CA GLU A 66 -9.00 14.84 -1.97
C GLU A 66 -10.36 14.09 -1.91
N GLY A 67 -10.76 13.58 -0.74
CA GLY A 67 -11.94 12.72 -0.60
C GLY A 67 -11.82 11.35 -1.29
N ALA A 68 -10.60 10.91 -1.59
CA ALA A 68 -10.28 9.61 -2.15
C ALA A 68 -10.00 8.56 -1.05
N PRO A 69 -10.23 7.26 -1.31
CA PRO A 69 -9.95 6.22 -0.33
C PRO A 69 -8.44 6.00 -0.15
N ALA A 70 -8.05 5.57 1.05
CA ALA A 70 -6.67 5.24 1.41
C ALA A 70 -6.09 4.13 0.51
N LEU A 71 -4.92 4.36 -0.06
CA LEU A 71 -4.23 3.43 -0.97
C LEU A 71 -3.30 2.47 -0.23
N ALA A 72 -2.84 2.81 0.98
CA ALA A 72 -1.90 1.97 1.72
C ALA A 72 -2.47 0.56 2.03
N VAL A 73 -3.80 0.40 2.08
CA VAL A 73 -4.47 -0.90 2.27
C VAL A 73 -4.23 -1.89 1.12
N LEU A 74 -3.75 -1.41 -0.03
CA LEU A 74 -3.35 -2.25 -1.16
C LEU A 74 -1.96 -2.86 -0.98
N VAL A 75 -1.14 -2.36 -0.04
CA VAL A 75 0.22 -2.85 0.18
C VAL A 75 0.22 -3.90 1.28
N VAL A 76 0.52 -5.15 0.91
CA VAL A 76 0.30 -6.32 1.76
C VAL A 76 1.57 -7.15 1.98
N ARG A 77 1.53 -8.02 2.98
CA ARG A 77 2.52 -9.09 3.14
C ARG A 77 2.28 -10.16 2.07
N GLU A 78 3.37 -10.72 1.57
CA GLU A 78 3.32 -11.79 0.57
C GLU A 78 2.70 -13.10 1.10
N GLY A 79 2.90 -13.41 2.39
CA GLY A 79 2.47 -14.69 2.96
C GLY A 79 0.97 -14.86 3.18
N ASP A 80 0.25 -13.80 3.52
CA ASP A 80 -1.17 -13.87 3.91
C ASP A 80 -2.06 -12.79 3.28
N GLY A 81 -1.51 -11.91 2.45
CA GLY A 81 -2.27 -10.87 1.77
C GLY A 81 -2.81 -9.77 2.69
N LEU A 82 -2.28 -9.63 3.91
CA LEU A 82 -2.71 -8.62 4.87
C LEU A 82 -1.67 -7.47 4.99
N PRO A 83 -2.08 -6.21 5.22
CA PRO A 83 -1.18 -5.09 5.48
C PRO A 83 -0.29 -5.36 6.69
N GLY A 84 0.97 -4.91 6.67
CA GLY A 84 1.91 -5.10 7.77
C GLY A 84 1.37 -4.57 9.11
N GLN A 85 1.80 -5.13 10.24
CA GLN A 85 1.28 -4.78 11.59
C GLN A 85 1.19 -3.26 11.83
N GLY A 86 2.18 -2.49 11.38
CA GLY A 86 2.19 -1.03 11.54
C GLY A 86 0.98 -0.31 10.93
N TRP A 87 0.37 -0.84 9.87
CA TRP A 87 -0.83 -0.28 9.26
C TRP A 87 -2.07 -0.41 10.17
N TRP A 88 -2.09 -1.41 11.06
CA TRP A 88 -3.20 -1.65 12.00
C TRP A 88 -3.10 -0.78 13.26
N VAL A 89 -1.92 -0.26 13.57
CA VAL A 89 -1.67 0.50 14.80
C VAL A 89 -2.47 1.80 14.77
N GLY A 90 -3.25 2.05 15.82
CA GLY A 90 -4.03 3.29 15.97
C GLY A 90 -5.33 3.33 15.16
N ARG A 91 -5.73 2.25 14.51
CA ARG A 91 -7.05 2.17 13.86
C ARG A 91 -8.12 1.83 14.90
N GLU A 92 -9.17 2.65 14.95
CA GLU A 92 -10.31 2.45 15.85
C GLU A 92 -11.44 1.65 15.17
N ASP A 93 -11.42 1.56 13.84
CA ASP A 93 -12.44 0.94 13.00
C ASP A 93 -12.36 -0.60 12.94
N TYR A 94 -11.34 -1.20 13.56
CA TYR A 94 -11.16 -2.65 13.66
C TYR A 94 -10.53 -3.04 14.99
N GLN A 95 -11.23 -3.86 15.77
CA GLN A 95 -10.82 -4.28 17.12
C GLN A 95 -10.38 -5.77 17.19
N GLY A 96 -10.32 -6.45 16.04
CA GLY A 96 -9.91 -7.85 15.94
C GLY A 96 -8.40 -8.04 15.88
N GLN A 97 -7.96 -9.29 15.71
CA GLN A 97 -6.54 -9.59 15.47
C GLN A 97 -6.11 -9.08 14.09
N TRP A 98 -4.90 -8.53 13.97
CA TRP A 98 -4.34 -8.05 12.69
C TRP A 98 -3.94 -9.18 11.72
N THR A 99 -4.25 -10.41 12.08
CA THR A 99 -4.04 -11.65 11.33
C THR A 99 -5.31 -12.51 11.36
N GLY A 100 -5.37 -13.49 10.46
CA GLY A 100 -6.47 -14.47 10.43
C GLY A 100 -7.67 -14.04 9.56
N PRO A 101 -8.73 -14.86 9.55
CA PRO A 101 -9.85 -14.71 8.61
C PRO A 101 -10.61 -13.39 8.75
N ASP A 102 -10.84 -12.92 9.98
CA ASP A 102 -11.56 -11.67 10.21
C ASP A 102 -10.80 -10.46 9.66
N ALA A 103 -9.47 -10.46 9.81
CA ALA A 103 -8.61 -9.46 9.21
C ALA A 103 -8.73 -9.50 7.68
N GLN A 104 -8.74 -10.69 7.07
CA GLN A 104 -8.86 -10.85 5.63
C GLN A 104 -10.19 -10.31 5.10
N VAL A 105 -11.31 -10.61 5.76
CA VAL A 105 -12.63 -10.09 5.40
C VAL A 105 -12.65 -8.56 5.50
N TYR A 106 -12.08 -8.01 6.58
CA TYR A 106 -12.00 -6.57 6.79
C TYR A 106 -11.17 -5.87 5.70
N ILE A 107 -9.98 -6.37 5.41
CA ILE A 107 -9.11 -5.83 4.35
C ILE A 107 -9.79 -5.95 2.98
N ALA A 108 -10.40 -7.09 2.66
CA ALA A 108 -11.11 -7.28 1.40
C ALA A 108 -12.26 -6.28 1.21
N LYS A 109 -12.94 -5.87 2.29
CA LYS A 109 -13.95 -4.80 2.24
C LYS A 109 -13.32 -3.46 1.84
N LEU A 110 -12.23 -3.06 2.48
CA LEU A 110 -11.54 -1.79 2.20
C LEU A 110 -10.93 -1.77 0.79
N GLN A 111 -10.27 -2.85 0.38
CA GLN A 111 -9.70 -2.97 -0.96
C GLN A 111 -10.78 -2.86 -2.04
N ARG A 112 -11.95 -3.48 -1.83
CA ARG A 112 -13.09 -3.32 -2.76
C ARG A 112 -13.55 -1.87 -2.91
N GLN A 113 -13.56 -1.08 -1.82
CA GLN A 113 -13.92 0.34 -1.90
C GLN A 113 -12.89 1.12 -2.73
N VAL A 114 -11.60 0.86 -2.51
CA VAL A 114 -10.51 1.45 -3.30
C VAL A 114 -10.66 1.09 -4.78
N PHE A 115 -10.85 -0.19 -5.09
CA PHE A 115 -10.99 -0.67 -6.47
C PHE A 115 -12.21 -0.07 -7.17
N SER A 116 -13.36 0.02 -6.48
CA SER A 116 -14.55 0.63 -7.04
C SER A 116 -14.29 2.09 -7.41
N TYR A 117 -13.73 2.87 -6.49
CA TYR A 117 -13.45 4.29 -6.70
C TYR A 117 -12.55 4.55 -7.93
N TRP A 118 -11.52 3.74 -8.12
CA TRP A 118 -10.55 3.94 -9.20
C TRP A 118 -10.96 3.32 -10.54
N LYS A 119 -11.75 2.23 -10.54
CA LYS A 119 -12.31 1.67 -11.78
C LYS A 119 -13.25 2.64 -12.47
N ASP A 120 -14.06 3.35 -11.70
CA ASP A 120 -15.00 4.36 -12.23
C ASP A 120 -14.29 5.55 -12.88
N ARG A 121 -13.01 5.74 -12.57
CA ARG A 121 -12.13 6.82 -13.05
C ARG A 121 -11.16 6.38 -14.15
N ARG A 122 -11.33 5.20 -14.76
CA ARG A 122 -10.50 4.69 -15.87
C ARG A 122 -10.81 5.36 -17.23
N LYS A 123 -11.42 6.54 -17.24
CA LYS A 123 -11.79 7.26 -18.46
C LYS A 123 -10.64 8.14 -18.96
#